data_AF-A0A328B5C0-F1
#
_entry.id   AF-A0A328B5C0-F1
#
_cell.length_a   1.000
_cell.length_b   1.000
_cell.length_c   1.000
_cell.angle_alpha   90.00
_cell.angle_beta   90.00
_cell.angle_gamma   90.00
#
_symmetry.space_group_name_H-M   'P 1'
#
loop_
_entity.id
_entity.type
_entity.pdbx_description
1 polymer ?
#
loop_
_entity_poly.entity_id
_entity_poly.type
_entity_poly.pdbx_seq_one_letter_code
_entity_poly.pdbx_strand_id
1 'polypeptide(L)'
;MMETPAYPTPQFGPREQTREQRQFIISQSVGITRSQGPYEVPDWQAKLHEQYVEGLVDLDYVGARHDEYRAQLIASQQPAAAGAK
;
A
#
# COMPACT_ATOMS: atom_id res chain seq x y z
N MET A 1 30.49 44.60 -8.46
CA MET A 1 29.57 43.81 -7.61
C MET A 1 29.32 42.52 -8.35
N MET A 2 29.66 41.35 -7.80
CA MET A 2 29.34 40.07 -8.46
C MET A 2 27.95 39.63 -8.00
N GLU A 3 27.00 39.62 -8.92
CA GLU A 3 25.67 39.06 -8.70
C GLU A 3 25.80 37.54 -8.53
N THR A 4 25.42 37.04 -7.36
CA THR A 4 25.43 35.61 -7.07
C THR A 4 24.18 35.00 -7.71
N PRO A 5 24.30 33.96 -8.57
CA PRO A 5 23.14 33.34 -9.18
C PRO A 5 22.24 32.72 -8.09
N ALA A 6 20.96 33.10 -8.10
CA ALA A 6 19.96 32.54 -7.19
C ALA A 6 19.70 31.08 -7.61
N TYR A 7 20.28 30.13 -6.89
CA TYR A 7 19.92 28.72 -7.04
C TYR A 7 18.60 28.48 -6.31
N PRO A 8 17.61 27.82 -6.95
CA PRO A 8 16.37 27.47 -6.29
C PRO A 8 16.68 26.59 -5.08
N THR A 9 16.16 26.96 -3.91
CA THR A 9 16.29 26.17 -2.70
C THR A 9 15.70 24.78 -2.95
N PRO A 10 16.43 23.68 -2.68
CA PRO A 10 15.88 22.35 -2.87
C PRO A 10 14.67 22.19 -1.94
N GLN A 11 13.50 21.95 -2.51
CA GLN A 11 12.28 21.68 -1.74
C GLN A 11 12.44 20.30 -1.08
N PHE A 12 12.88 20.27 0.16
CA PHE A 12 12.84 19.08 1.00
C PHE A 12 11.48 18.98 1.67
N GLY A 13 10.65 18.10 1.13
CA GLY A 13 9.34 17.69 1.63
C GLY A 13 8.92 16.39 0.90
N PRO A 14 7.92 15.65 1.37
CA PRO A 14 7.47 14.46 0.65
C PRO A 14 7.00 14.90 -0.73
N ARG A 15 7.77 14.55 -1.77
CA ARG A 15 7.34 14.73 -3.16
C ARG A 15 6.05 13.94 -3.32
N GLU A 16 4.99 14.61 -3.79
CA GLU A 16 3.80 13.90 -4.24
C GLU A 16 4.23 12.84 -5.25
N GLN A 17 3.94 11.58 -4.94
CA GLN A 17 4.33 10.46 -5.79
C GLN A 17 3.50 10.51 -7.06
N THR A 18 4.18 10.45 -8.22
CA THR A 18 3.48 10.35 -9.51
C THR A 18 2.74 9.01 -9.61
N ARG A 19 1.74 8.93 -10.49
CA ARG A 19 1.00 7.69 -10.78
C ARG A 19 1.95 6.53 -11.11
N GLU A 20 2.99 6.78 -11.91
CA GLU A 20 3.98 5.77 -12.31
C GLU A 20 4.80 5.29 -11.12
N GLN A 21 5.17 6.18 -10.20
CA GLN A 21 5.88 5.81 -8.97
C GLN A 21 5.01 4.94 -8.07
N ARG A 22 3.72 5.27 -7.95
CA ARG A 22 2.75 4.46 -7.19
C ARG A 22 2.53 3.10 -7.83
N GLN A 23 2.38 3.05 -9.16
CA GLN A 23 2.28 1.80 -9.92
C GLN A 23 3.54 0.95 -9.76
N PHE A 24 4.72 1.56 -9.78
CA PHE A 24 5.98 0.87 -9.56
C PHE A 24 6.03 0.19 -8.19
N ILE A 25 5.60 0.88 -7.13
CA ILE A 25 5.54 0.33 -5.76
C ILE A 25 4.63 -0.91 -5.71
N ILE A 26 3.42 -0.83 -6.28
CA ILE A 26 2.50 -1.98 -6.33
C ILE A 26 3.09 -3.14 -7.13
N SER A 27 3.68 -2.87 -8.29
CA SER A 27 4.29 -3.91 -9.12
C SER A 27 5.43 -4.62 -8.39
N GLN A 28 6.26 -3.87 -7.64
CA GLN A 28 7.34 -4.43 -6.83
C GLN A 28 6.79 -5.29 -5.68
N SER A 29 5.78 -4.82 -4.95
CA SER A 29 5.22 -5.57 -3.81
C SER A 29 4.58 -6.90 -4.25
N VAL A 30 3.82 -6.88 -5.34
CA VAL A 30 3.21 -8.10 -5.92
C VAL A 30 4.31 -9.03 -6.44
N GLY A 31 5.35 -8.50 -7.08
CA GLY A 31 6.49 -9.27 -7.56
C GLY A 31 7.23 -10.02 -6.44
N ILE A 32 7.53 -9.35 -5.34
CA ILE A 32 8.16 -9.95 -4.14
C ILE A 32 7.28 -11.04 -3.53
N THR A 33 5.96 -10.86 -3.54
CA THR A 33 5.04 -11.85 -3.00
C THR A 33 5.01 -13.11 -3.89
N ARG A 34 4.91 -12.91 -5.21
CA ARG A 34 4.94 -14.01 -6.19
C ARG A 34 6.27 -14.76 -6.23
N SER A 35 7.39 -14.12 -5.88
CA SER A 35 8.68 -14.82 -5.80
C SER A 35 8.77 -15.80 -4.64
N GLN A 36 7.85 -15.73 -3.67
CA GLN A 36 7.80 -16.65 -2.52
C GLN A 36 6.88 -17.85 -2.76
N GLY A 37 6.13 -17.87 -3.87
CA GLY A 37 5.24 -18.97 -4.24
C GLY A 37 4.06 -18.51 -5.10
N PRO A 38 3.17 -19.44 -5.50
CA PRO A 38 1.95 -19.11 -6.24
C PRO A 38 1.11 -18.11 -5.44
N TYR A 39 0.97 -16.91 -5.99
CA TYR A 39 0.19 -15.83 -5.37
C TYR A 39 -0.69 -15.14 -6.41
N GLU A 40 -1.99 -15.22 -6.17
CA GLU A 40 -3.02 -14.49 -6.90
C GLU A 40 -3.49 -13.33 -6.02
N VAL A 41 -3.52 -12.13 -6.60
CA VAL A 41 -3.98 -10.94 -5.87
C VAL A 41 -5.50 -11.02 -5.77
N PRO A 42 -6.10 -11.03 -4.56
CA PRO A 42 -7.54 -11.03 -4.42
C PRO A 42 -8.18 -9.75 -5.02
N ASP A 43 -9.39 -9.86 -5.56
CA ASP A 43 -10.10 -8.74 -6.21
C ASP A 43 -10.20 -7.48 -5.36
N TRP A 44 -10.43 -7.63 -4.04
CA TRP A 44 -10.52 -6.49 -3.14
C TRP A 44 -9.18 -5.74 -3.04
N GLN A 45 -8.07 -6.49 -3.04
CA GLN A 45 -6.73 -5.93 -2.95
C GLN A 45 -6.33 -5.29 -4.29
N ALA A 46 -6.71 -5.91 -5.41
CA ALA A 46 -6.49 -5.34 -6.74
C ALA A 46 -7.17 -3.97 -6.89
N LYS A 47 -8.44 -3.84 -6.47
CA LYS A 47 -9.17 -2.56 -6.47
C LYS A 47 -8.52 -1.51 -5.56
N LEU A 48 -8.02 -1.93 -4.41
CA LEU A 48 -7.32 -1.04 -3.47
C LEU A 48 -5.99 -0.53 -4.06
N HIS A 49 -5.26 -1.39 -4.77
CA HIS A 49 -4.05 -1.00 -5.50
C HIS A 49 -4.36 0.02 -6.60
N GLU A 50 -5.42 -0.17 -7.38
CA GLU A 50 -5.86 0.79 -8.40
C GLU A 50 -6.17 2.16 -7.79
N GLN A 51 -6.92 2.20 -6.69
CA GLN A 51 -7.23 3.45 -5.98
C GLN A 51 -5.97 4.18 -5.51
N TYR A 52 -4.97 3.44 -5.01
CA TYR A 52 -3.69 4.02 -4.60
C TYR A 52 -2.94 4.59 -5.81
N VAL A 53 -2.85 3.84 -6.91
CA VAL A 53 -2.18 4.26 -8.15
C VAL A 53 -2.80 5.55 -8.71
N GLU A 54 -4.14 5.63 -8.73
CA GLU A 54 -4.88 6.81 -9.20
C GLU A 54 -4.82 8.00 -8.23
N GLY A 55 -4.17 7.85 -7.08
CA GLY A 55 -4.03 8.95 -6.12
C GLY A 55 -5.23 9.17 -5.21
N LEU A 56 -6.23 8.29 -5.25
CA LEU A 56 -7.47 8.41 -4.48
C LEU A 56 -7.27 8.08 -2.99
N VAL A 57 -6.26 7.26 -2.69
CA VAL A 57 -5.88 6.87 -1.32
C VAL A 57 -4.35 6.87 -1.18
N ASP A 58 -3.87 6.92 0.06
CA ASP A 58 -2.44 6.83 0.41
C ASP A 58 -2.06 5.42 0.93
N LEU A 59 -0.77 5.21 1.20
CA LEU A 59 -0.28 3.92 1.69
C LEU A 59 -0.75 3.60 3.12
N ASP A 60 -1.00 4.62 3.95
CA ASP A 60 -1.50 4.42 5.31
C ASP A 60 -2.91 3.82 5.28
N TYR A 61 -3.77 4.33 4.39
CA TYR A 61 -5.08 3.78 4.13
C TYR A 61 -5.01 2.35 3.57
N VAL A 62 -4.09 2.09 2.63
CA VAL A 62 -3.87 0.73 2.11
C VAL A 62 -3.50 -0.24 3.24
N GLY A 63 -2.59 0.18 4.14
CA GLY A 63 -2.18 -0.59 5.31
C GLY A 63 -3.35 -0.90 6.25
N ALA A 64 -4.16 0.11 6.59
CA ALA A 64 -5.33 -0.07 7.45
C ALA A 64 -6.32 -1.10 6.90
N ARG A 65 -6.57 -1.11 5.59
CA ARG A 65 -7.46 -2.11 4.95
C ARG A 65 -6.89 -3.53 5.00
N HIS A 66 -5.58 -3.66 4.86
CA HIS A 66 -4.91 -4.94 5.05
C HIS A 66 -5.05 -5.45 6.50
N ASP A 67 -4.89 -4.57 7.48
CA ASP A 67 -5.05 -4.91 8.90
C ASP A 67 -6.50 -5.30 9.23
N GLU A 68 -7.49 -4.57 8.71
CA GLU A 68 -8.91 -4.92 8.81
C GLU A 68 -9.19 -6.33 8.28
N TYR A 69 -8.70 -6.62 7.07
CA TYR A 69 -8.87 -7.95 6.46
C TYR A 69 -8.19 -9.05 7.29
N ARG A 70 -6.98 -8.78 7.79
CA ARG A 70 -6.27 -9.71 8.66
C ARG A 70 -7.03 -9.98 9.96
N ALA A 71 -7.59 -8.95 10.58
CA ALA A 71 -8.40 -9.09 11.79
C ALA A 71 -9.66 -9.94 11.54
N GLN A 72 -10.32 -9.74 10.40
CA GLN A 72 -11.47 -10.54 9.99
C GLN A 72 -11.12 -12.02 9.76
N LEU A 73 -9.97 -12.29 9.12
CA LEU A 73 -9.49 -13.67 8.94
C LEU A 73 -9.22 -14.36 10.28
N ILE A 74 -8.57 -13.67 11.22
CA ILE A 74 -8.29 -14.21 12.55
C ILE A 74 -9.60 -14.47 13.31
N ALA A 75 -10.54 -13.53 13.27
CA ALA A 75 -11.84 -13.69 13.92
C ALA A 75 -12.67 -14.84 13.31
N SER A 76 -12.59 -15.03 11.98
CA SER A 76 -13.29 -16.11 11.28
C SER A 76 -12.68 -17.50 11.51
N GLN A 77 -11.43 -17.55 11.97
CA GLN A 77 -10.70 -18.78 12.27
C GLN A 77 -10.78 -19.17 13.75
N GLN A 78 -11.36 -18.34 14.62
CA GLN A 78 -11.63 -18.75 16.00
C GLN A 78 -12.80 -19.76 16.01
N PRO A 79 -12.59 -21.02 16.43
CA PRO A 79 -13.70 -21.91 16.67
C PRO A 79 -14.54 -21.30 17.80
N ALA A 80 -15.86 -21.26 17.61
CA ALA A 80 -16.79 -20.94 18.68
C ALA A 80 -16.39 -21.79 19.90
N ALA A 81 -16.09 -21.13 21.02
CA ALA A 81 -15.75 -21.81 22.26
C ALA A 81 -16.79 -22.90 22.50
N ALA A 82 -16.37 -24.16 22.34
CA ALA A 82 -17.23 -25.31 22.51
C ALA A 82 -17.74 -25.24 23.95
N GLY A 83 -19.06 -25.06 24.06
CA GLY A 83 -19.74 -24.83 25.32
C GLY A 83 -19.31 -25.85 26.36
N ALA A 84 -18.81 -25.35 27.48
CA ALA A 84 -18.75 -26.11 28.71
C ALA A 84 -20.19 -26.53 29.05
N LYS A 85 -20.45 -27.83 28.94
CA LYS A 85 -21.56 -28.51 29.61
C LYS A 85 -20.99 -29.30 30.78
#